data_AF-A0A2E6P652-F1
#
_entry.id   AF-A0A2E6P652-F1
#
_cell.length_a   1.000
_cell.length_b   1.000
_cell.length_c   1.000
_cell.angle_alpha   90.00
_cell.angle_beta   90.00
_cell.angle_gamma   90.00
#
_symmetry.space_group_name_H-M   'P 1'
#
loop_
_entity.id
_entity.type
_entity.pdbx_description
1 polymer ?
#
loop_
_entity_poly.entity_id
_entity_poly.type
_entity_poly.pdbx_seq_one_letter_code
_entity_poly.pdbx_strand_id
1 'polypeptide(L)'
;MISDKQKMFRKTYRSNLVGWYSGYVHLLIIYGIGFSLIFYFSSHLQQIQWWEWVTIPIVFLLCNIFEWYLHRYVMHRPVNLPGLKAIYERHTMNHHQFFTDSEMRFLNHRDWRVTVFPTYALVVFTLISIPPSLIVGYFLTSNVGWLFISTTIGMYLVYEFMHFCCHVNENVFVANCPFVNTLRRHHTAHHNQSMMMNKNMNLTFPITDWFLKTSDLDCGLLRHLFNGYSTKFVRDDLPTTPRTPPEASSRPYII
;
A
#
# COMPACT_ATOMS: atom_id res chain seq x y z
N MET A 1 1.77 12.51 20.84
CA MET A 1 2.16 11.52 21.86
C MET A 1 1.22 10.33 21.69
N ILE A 2 1.72 9.10 21.74
CA ILE A 2 0.86 7.91 21.69
C ILE A 2 -0.11 7.91 22.89
N SER A 3 -1.41 7.78 22.61
CA SER A 3 -2.43 7.76 23.67
C SER A 3 -2.40 6.44 24.42
N ASP A 4 -2.85 6.43 25.69
CA ASP A 4 -2.92 5.18 26.46
C ASP A 4 -3.89 4.17 25.84
N LYS A 5 -4.94 4.67 25.16
CA LYS A 5 -5.84 3.85 24.34
C LYS A 5 -5.08 3.12 23.23
N GLN A 6 -4.20 3.82 22.51
CA GLN A 6 -3.40 3.21 21.44
C GLN A 6 -2.38 2.20 22.01
N LYS A 7 -1.72 2.52 23.14
CA LYS A 7 -0.82 1.56 23.82
C LYS A 7 -1.54 0.27 24.20
N MET A 8 -2.72 0.40 24.82
CA MET A 8 -3.54 -0.75 25.21
C MET A 8 -3.96 -1.56 23.98
N PHE A 9 -4.42 -0.89 22.92
CA PHE A 9 -4.79 -1.56 21.67
C PHE A 9 -3.63 -2.38 21.10
N ARG A 10 -2.43 -1.78 21.00
CA ARG A 10 -1.23 -2.49 20.51
C ARG A 10 -0.88 -3.69 21.37
N LYS A 11 -0.92 -3.53 22.70
CA LYS A 11 -0.65 -4.63 23.65
C LYS A 11 -1.64 -5.78 23.45
N THR A 12 -2.93 -5.49 23.38
CA THR A 12 -3.99 -6.50 23.16
C THR A 12 -3.87 -7.15 21.79
N TYR A 13 -3.61 -6.37 20.73
CA TYR A 13 -3.42 -6.91 19.39
C TYR A 13 -2.26 -7.91 19.36
N ARG A 14 -1.12 -7.56 19.98
CA ARG A 14 0.07 -8.43 20.08
C ARG A 14 -0.19 -9.68 20.92
N SER A 15 -0.94 -9.57 22.04
CA SER A 15 -1.28 -10.75 22.85
C SER A 15 -2.19 -11.73 22.12
N ASN A 16 -3.00 -11.23 21.18
CA ASN A 16 -3.86 -12.06 20.34
C ASN A 16 -3.10 -12.74 19.19
N LEU A 17 -1.83 -12.42 18.96
CA LEU A 17 -0.96 -13.15 18.05
C LEU A 17 -0.54 -14.46 18.69
N VAL A 18 -1.45 -15.44 18.75
CA VAL A 18 -1.21 -16.77 19.30
C VAL A 18 -0.26 -17.56 18.39
N GLY A 19 0.60 -18.38 18.99
CA GLY A 19 1.40 -19.39 18.27
C GLY A 19 2.64 -18.85 17.55
N TRP A 20 2.98 -19.51 16.44
CA TRP A 20 4.28 -19.47 15.78
C TRP A 20 4.39 -18.41 14.66
N TYR A 21 3.59 -17.34 14.72
CA TYR A 21 3.64 -16.30 13.68
C TYR A 21 5.04 -15.67 13.61
N SER A 22 5.61 -15.67 12.40
CA SER A 22 6.85 -14.97 12.08
C SER A 22 6.65 -14.10 10.85
N GLY A 23 6.80 -12.78 11.00
CA GLY A 23 6.78 -11.84 9.88
C GLY A 23 7.76 -12.19 8.75
N TYR A 24 8.94 -12.73 9.08
CA TYR A 24 9.93 -13.17 8.09
C TYR A 24 9.40 -14.30 7.21
N VAL A 25 8.81 -15.32 7.81
CA VAL A 25 8.19 -16.44 7.08
C VAL A 25 7.00 -15.93 6.26
N HIS A 26 6.21 -15.01 6.80
CA HIS A 26 5.09 -14.42 6.08
C HIS A 26 5.52 -13.68 4.81
N LEU A 27 6.56 -12.82 4.90
CA LEU A 27 7.12 -12.14 3.74
C LEU A 27 7.72 -13.13 2.74
N LEU A 28 8.47 -14.13 3.20
CA LEU A 28 9.06 -15.16 2.35
C LEU A 28 7.98 -15.88 1.53
N ILE A 29 6.84 -16.23 2.15
CA ILE A 29 5.72 -16.88 1.48
C ILE A 29 5.10 -15.96 0.42
N ILE A 30 4.82 -14.68 0.76
CA ILE A 30 4.20 -13.74 -0.18
C ILE A 30 5.09 -13.50 -1.40
N TYR A 31 6.36 -13.18 -1.18
CA TYR A 31 7.29 -12.94 -2.28
C TYR A 31 7.64 -14.23 -3.03
N GLY A 32 7.73 -15.37 -2.34
CA GLY A 32 7.95 -16.67 -2.96
C GLY A 32 6.82 -17.03 -3.92
N ILE A 33 5.56 -16.90 -3.49
CA ILE A 33 4.39 -17.12 -4.36
C ILE A 33 4.37 -16.09 -5.49
N GLY A 34 4.53 -14.80 -5.18
CA GLY A 34 4.46 -13.72 -6.16
C GLY A 34 5.52 -13.84 -7.26
N PHE A 35 6.78 -14.09 -6.90
CA PHE A 35 7.84 -14.31 -7.89
C PHE A 35 7.66 -15.61 -8.67
N SER A 36 7.16 -16.68 -8.04
CA SER A 36 6.86 -17.93 -8.76
C SER A 36 5.75 -17.74 -9.78
N LEU A 37 4.70 -16.98 -9.44
CA LEU A 37 3.62 -16.64 -10.37
C LEU A 37 4.12 -15.76 -11.51
N ILE A 38 4.89 -14.70 -11.23
CA ILE A 38 5.48 -13.84 -12.26
C ILE A 38 6.38 -14.67 -13.17
N PHE A 39 7.25 -15.52 -12.62
CA PHE A 39 8.10 -16.41 -13.41
C PHE A 39 7.29 -17.35 -14.30
N TYR A 40 6.24 -17.98 -13.75
CA TYR A 40 5.36 -18.86 -14.49
C TYR A 40 4.63 -18.13 -15.63
N PHE A 41 4.06 -16.95 -15.39
CA PHE A 41 3.38 -16.20 -16.45
C PHE A 41 4.36 -15.68 -17.51
N SER A 42 5.53 -15.21 -17.07
CA SER A 42 6.56 -14.68 -17.97
C SER A 42 7.18 -15.77 -18.85
N SER A 43 7.22 -17.03 -18.40
CA SER A 43 7.74 -18.14 -19.20
C SER A 43 6.84 -18.54 -20.38
N HIS A 44 5.61 -18.04 -20.43
CA HIS A 44 4.68 -18.25 -21.54
C HIS A 44 4.70 -17.11 -22.56
N LEU A 45 5.49 -16.06 -22.33
CA LEU A 45 5.67 -14.96 -23.29
C LEU A 45 6.48 -15.46 -24.49
N GLN A 46 6.02 -15.13 -25.71
CA GLN A 46 6.66 -15.56 -26.96
C GLN A 46 6.72 -14.40 -27.95
N GLN A 47 7.92 -14.07 -28.46
CA GLN A 47 8.12 -13.08 -29.53
C GLN A 47 7.32 -11.77 -29.34
N ILE A 48 7.48 -11.14 -28.17
CA ILE A 48 6.70 -9.95 -27.77
C ILE A 48 6.87 -8.83 -28.79
N GLN A 49 5.74 -8.36 -29.32
CA GLN A 49 5.71 -7.20 -30.22
C GLN A 49 5.89 -5.92 -29.42
N TRP A 50 6.54 -4.91 -30.01
CA TRP A 50 6.89 -3.67 -29.29
C TRP A 50 5.67 -2.98 -28.63
N TRP A 51 4.50 -3.05 -29.26
CA TRP A 51 3.27 -2.41 -28.76
C TRP A 51 2.64 -3.17 -27.59
N GLU A 52 2.87 -4.48 -27.47
CA GLU A 52 2.32 -5.30 -26.39
C GLU A 52 2.86 -4.84 -25.03
N TRP A 53 4.09 -4.28 -25.00
CA TRP A 53 4.68 -3.69 -23.81
C TRP A 53 3.88 -2.52 -23.24
N VAL A 54 3.05 -1.84 -24.04
CA VAL A 54 2.13 -0.78 -23.57
C VAL A 54 1.09 -1.33 -22.59
N THR A 55 0.86 -2.64 -22.56
CA THR A 55 0.05 -3.31 -21.54
C THR A 55 0.52 -2.98 -20.12
N ILE A 56 1.84 -2.95 -19.89
CA ILE A 56 2.41 -2.71 -18.55
C ILE A 56 2.00 -1.34 -18.00
N PRO A 57 2.29 -0.20 -18.66
CA PRO A 57 1.91 1.11 -18.13
C PRO A 57 0.39 1.29 -18.02
N ILE A 58 -0.41 0.70 -18.92
CA ILE A 58 -1.88 0.74 -18.82
C ILE A 58 -2.35 0.01 -17.56
N VAL A 59 -1.93 -1.25 -17.38
CA VAL A 59 -2.34 -2.08 -16.23
C VAL A 59 -1.81 -1.51 -14.93
N PHE A 60 -0.58 -0.98 -14.93
CA PHE A 60 -0.03 -0.21 -13.81
C PHE A 60 -0.97 0.92 -13.35
N LEU A 61 -1.45 1.75 -14.28
CA LEU A 61 -2.37 2.85 -13.95
C LEU A 61 -3.75 2.34 -13.49
N LEU A 62 -4.26 1.27 -14.10
CA LEU A 62 -5.49 0.63 -13.64
C LEU A 62 -5.36 0.10 -12.21
N CYS A 63 -4.26 -0.57 -11.88
CA CYS A 63 -3.95 -1.00 -10.51
C CYS A 63 -3.85 0.18 -9.55
N ASN A 64 -3.25 1.30 -9.97
CA ASN A 64 -3.13 2.50 -9.13
C ASN A 64 -4.49 3.15 -8.81
N ILE A 65 -5.39 3.19 -9.79
CA ILE A 65 -6.77 3.67 -9.60
C ILE A 65 -7.56 2.70 -8.73
N PHE A 66 -7.40 1.39 -8.98
CA PHE A 66 -8.05 0.35 -8.20
C PHE A 66 -7.62 0.37 -6.73
N GLU A 67 -6.32 0.54 -6.47
CA GLU A 67 -5.77 0.72 -5.13
C GLU A 67 -6.42 1.91 -4.41
N TRP A 68 -6.46 3.08 -5.05
CA TRP A 68 -7.12 4.28 -4.51
C TRP A 68 -8.60 4.02 -4.20
N TYR A 69 -9.32 3.37 -5.12
CA TYR A 69 -10.74 3.08 -4.96
C TYR A 69 -10.98 2.11 -3.80
N LEU A 70 -10.25 1.00 -3.77
CA LEU A 70 -10.33 0.00 -2.72
C LEU A 70 -10.02 0.63 -1.36
N HIS A 71 -8.97 1.45 -1.28
CA HIS A 71 -8.57 2.09 -0.04
C HIS A 71 -9.66 3.07 0.45
N ARG A 72 -10.18 3.94 -0.43
CA ARG A 72 -11.18 4.96 -0.07
C ARG A 72 -12.56 4.40 0.25
N TYR A 73 -13.05 3.47 -0.57
CA TYR A 73 -14.46 3.07 -0.54
C TYR A 73 -14.71 1.70 0.10
N VAL A 74 -13.67 0.88 0.29
CA VAL A 74 -13.81 -0.45 0.91
C VAL A 74 -13.02 -0.53 2.22
N MET A 75 -11.79 -0.04 2.24
CA MET A 75 -10.94 -0.13 3.44
C MET A 75 -11.28 0.93 4.48
N HIS A 76 -11.67 2.15 4.06
CA HIS A 76 -12.11 3.24 4.95
C HIS A 76 -13.62 3.30 5.19
N ARG A 77 -14.43 2.55 4.43
CA ARG A 77 -15.89 2.57 4.58
C ARG A 77 -16.42 1.13 4.64
N PRO A 78 -17.20 0.78 5.68
CA PRO A 78 -17.72 -0.58 5.80
C PRO A 78 -18.72 -0.85 4.68
N VAL A 79 -18.56 -2.00 4.01
CA VAL A 79 -19.51 -2.52 3.03
C VAL A 79 -20.19 -3.76 3.63
N ASN A 80 -21.51 -3.89 3.45
CA ASN A 80 -22.33 -4.97 4.00
C ASN A 80 -22.14 -6.32 3.27
N LEU A 81 -20.89 -6.69 2.97
CA LEU A 81 -20.50 -7.99 2.43
C LEU A 81 -19.38 -8.55 3.31
N PRO A 82 -19.46 -9.79 3.82
CA PRO A 82 -18.53 -10.30 4.83
C PRO A 82 -17.04 -10.14 4.46
N GLY A 83 -16.66 -10.47 3.22
CA GLY A 83 -15.28 -10.32 2.75
C GLY A 83 -14.80 -8.87 2.69
N LEU A 84 -15.65 -7.95 2.23
CA LEU A 84 -15.32 -6.53 2.15
C LEU A 84 -15.31 -5.88 3.54
N LYS A 85 -16.19 -6.30 4.44
CA LYS A 85 -16.19 -5.88 5.84
C LYS A 85 -14.91 -6.31 6.55
N ALA A 86 -14.41 -7.53 6.30
CA ALA A 86 -13.15 -7.99 6.86
C ALA A 86 -11.94 -7.14 6.39
N ILE A 87 -11.97 -6.65 5.15
CA ILE A 87 -10.97 -5.70 4.63
C ILE A 87 -11.02 -4.38 5.41
N TYR A 88 -12.22 -3.81 5.61
CA TYR A 88 -12.42 -2.62 6.44
C TYR A 88 -11.92 -2.83 7.89
N GLU A 89 -12.27 -3.94 8.53
CA GLU A 89 -11.87 -4.25 9.90
C GLU A 89 -10.34 -4.38 10.01
N ARG A 90 -9.70 -5.04 9.04
CA ARG A 90 -8.23 -5.14 9.03
C ARG A 90 -7.55 -3.78 8.81
N HIS A 91 -8.13 -2.91 7.99
CA HIS A 91 -7.53 -1.64 7.68
C HIS A 91 -7.88 -0.54 8.70
N THR A 92 -9.13 -0.11 8.75
CA THR A 92 -9.53 1.01 9.61
C THR A 92 -9.53 0.62 11.09
N MET A 93 -10.06 -0.56 11.42
CA MET A 93 -10.23 -0.95 12.83
C MET A 93 -8.97 -1.55 13.44
N ASN A 94 -8.06 -2.12 12.64
CA ASN A 94 -6.78 -2.63 13.13
C ASN A 94 -5.62 -1.71 12.73
N HIS A 95 -5.32 -1.53 11.45
CA HIS A 95 -4.14 -0.78 10.99
C HIS A 95 -4.12 0.68 11.45
N HIS A 96 -5.20 1.43 11.28
CA HIS A 96 -5.28 2.85 11.73
C HIS A 96 -5.45 3.02 13.25
N GLN A 97 -5.91 1.99 13.96
CA GLN A 97 -5.90 2.00 15.43
C GLN A 97 -4.52 1.64 15.99
N PHE A 98 -3.81 0.75 15.30
CA PHE A 98 -2.47 0.34 15.67
C PHE A 98 -1.46 1.45 15.34
N PHE A 99 -1.50 2.02 14.15
CA PHE A 99 -0.62 3.08 13.68
C PHE A 99 -1.38 4.41 13.55
N THR A 100 -0.85 5.44 14.20
CA THR A 100 -1.35 6.81 14.09
C THR A 100 -0.25 7.71 13.56
N ASP A 101 -0.58 8.92 13.13
CA ASP A 101 0.40 9.94 12.72
C ASP A 101 1.40 10.35 13.83
N SER A 102 1.26 9.79 15.04
CA SER A 102 2.14 10.02 16.18
C SER A 102 3.10 8.87 16.46
N GLU A 103 2.82 7.68 15.93
CA GLU A 103 3.72 6.53 15.97
C GLU A 103 3.24 5.52 14.91
N MET A 104 3.97 5.45 13.80
CA MET A 104 3.66 4.57 12.68
C MET A 104 4.60 3.37 12.59
N ARG A 105 5.67 3.36 13.37
CA ARG A 105 6.72 2.38 13.14
C ARG A 105 6.30 1.01 13.66
N PHE A 106 6.95 -0.04 13.15
CA PHE A 106 6.91 -1.39 13.71
C PHE A 106 7.83 -1.50 14.92
N LEU A 107 7.40 -2.23 15.96
CA LEU A 107 8.27 -2.54 17.10
C LEU A 107 9.20 -3.70 16.74
N ASN A 108 8.64 -4.74 16.12
CA ASN A 108 9.36 -5.92 15.69
C ASN A 108 8.58 -6.64 14.57
N HIS A 109 9.13 -7.76 14.09
CA HIS A 109 8.58 -8.53 12.98
C HIS A 109 7.15 -9.07 13.21
N ARG A 110 6.66 -9.14 14.45
CA ARG A 110 5.26 -9.56 14.71
C ARG A 110 4.26 -8.49 14.29
N ASP A 111 4.63 -7.21 14.38
CA ASP A 111 3.77 -6.09 13.98
C ASP A 111 3.54 -6.05 12.46
N TRP A 112 4.38 -6.72 11.65
CA TRP A 112 4.24 -6.77 10.20
C TRP A 112 2.88 -7.34 9.76
N ARG A 113 2.25 -8.20 10.58
CA ARG A 113 0.91 -8.75 10.32
C ARG A 113 -0.16 -7.68 10.15
N VAL A 114 0.01 -6.53 10.82
CA VAL A 114 -0.93 -5.41 10.77
C VAL A 114 -0.93 -4.78 9.37
N THR A 115 0.23 -4.73 8.72
CA THR A 115 0.46 -4.04 7.44
C THR A 115 0.39 -5.01 6.27
N VAL A 116 1.24 -6.04 6.27
CA VAL A 116 1.41 -7.02 5.18
C VAL A 116 0.14 -7.84 5.00
N PHE A 117 -0.46 -7.80 3.80
CA PHE A 117 -1.72 -8.49 3.56
C PHE A 117 -1.63 -9.99 3.88
N PRO A 118 -2.73 -10.63 4.30
CA PRO A 118 -2.74 -12.07 4.51
C PRO A 118 -2.36 -12.82 3.23
N THR A 119 -1.66 -13.94 3.35
CA THR A 119 -1.21 -14.75 2.19
C THR A 119 -2.34 -15.09 1.20
N TYR A 120 -3.56 -15.33 1.68
CA TYR A 120 -4.69 -15.63 0.80
C TYR A 120 -5.11 -14.43 -0.07
N ALA A 121 -4.78 -13.19 0.32
CA ALA A 121 -5.13 -11.99 -0.45
C ALA A 121 -4.45 -12.00 -1.83
N LEU A 122 -3.15 -12.36 -1.89
CA LEU A 122 -2.43 -12.51 -3.15
C LEU A 122 -3.12 -13.55 -4.06
N VAL A 123 -3.57 -14.68 -3.50
CA VAL A 123 -4.31 -15.70 -4.24
C VAL A 123 -5.62 -15.13 -4.79
N VAL A 124 -6.40 -14.43 -3.95
CA VAL A 124 -7.66 -13.80 -4.37
C VAL A 124 -7.43 -12.76 -5.47
N PHE A 125 -6.44 -11.88 -5.33
CA PHE A 125 -6.11 -10.90 -6.38
C PHE A 125 -5.66 -11.57 -7.67
N THR A 126 -4.91 -12.67 -7.58
CA THR A 126 -4.55 -13.48 -8.76
C THR A 126 -5.80 -14.02 -9.44
N LEU A 127 -6.70 -14.66 -8.69
CA LEU A 127 -7.95 -15.22 -9.22
C LEU A 127 -8.85 -14.17 -9.88
N ILE A 128 -8.97 -12.99 -9.28
CA ILE A 128 -9.75 -11.86 -9.85
C ILE A 128 -9.07 -11.33 -11.13
N SER A 129 -7.74 -11.43 -11.24
CA SER A 129 -6.99 -10.96 -12.40
C SER A 129 -7.01 -11.95 -13.59
N ILE A 130 -7.31 -13.23 -13.37
CA ILE A 130 -7.35 -14.24 -14.43
C ILE A 130 -8.42 -13.92 -15.49
N PRO A 131 -9.70 -13.68 -15.16
CA PRO A 131 -10.71 -13.37 -16.17
C PRO A 131 -10.36 -12.18 -17.09
N PRO A 132 -10.00 -10.98 -16.58
CA PRO A 132 -9.64 -9.87 -17.46
C PRO A 132 -8.38 -10.19 -18.28
N SER A 133 -7.39 -10.88 -17.70
CA SER A 133 -6.19 -11.34 -18.41
C SER A 133 -6.52 -12.28 -19.58
N LEU A 134 -7.43 -13.23 -19.39
CA LEU A 134 -7.87 -14.14 -20.46
C LEU A 134 -8.67 -13.41 -21.53
N ILE A 135 -9.54 -12.47 -21.13
CA ILE A 135 -10.32 -11.66 -22.06
C ILE A 135 -9.40 -10.83 -22.95
N VAL A 136 -8.49 -10.03 -22.38
CA VAL A 136 -7.57 -9.22 -23.20
C VAL A 136 -6.61 -10.09 -24.00
N GLY A 137 -6.21 -11.23 -23.44
CA GLY A 137 -5.34 -12.20 -24.11
C GLY A 137 -6.00 -12.83 -25.35
N TYR A 138 -7.31 -13.07 -25.28
CA TYR A 138 -8.10 -13.62 -26.38
C TYR A 138 -8.35 -12.59 -27.48
N PHE A 139 -8.67 -11.35 -27.12
CA PHE A 139 -9.02 -10.31 -28.09
C PHE A 139 -7.82 -9.57 -28.69
N LEU A 140 -6.68 -9.53 -28.02
CA LEU A 140 -5.47 -8.83 -28.50
C LEU A 140 -4.41 -9.86 -28.89
N THR A 141 -3.66 -10.40 -27.92
CA THR A 141 -2.70 -11.50 -28.10
C THR A 141 -2.46 -12.20 -26.77
N SER A 142 -2.02 -13.46 -26.79
CA SER A 142 -1.69 -14.19 -25.55
C SER A 142 -0.63 -13.47 -24.70
N ASN A 143 0.35 -12.79 -25.34
CA ASN A 143 1.34 -11.98 -24.62
C ASN A 143 0.71 -10.85 -23.82
N VAL A 144 -0.30 -10.16 -24.36
CA VAL A 144 -1.02 -9.11 -23.62
C VAL A 144 -1.70 -9.67 -22.38
N GLY A 145 -2.29 -10.86 -22.47
CA GLY A 145 -2.82 -11.57 -21.29
C GLY A 145 -1.73 -11.83 -20.24
N TRP A 146 -0.63 -12.47 -20.64
CA TRP A 146 0.48 -12.76 -19.72
C TRP A 146 1.11 -11.51 -19.11
N LEU A 147 1.30 -10.45 -19.89
CA LEU A 147 1.79 -9.15 -19.41
C LEU A 147 0.80 -8.51 -18.43
N PHE A 148 -0.50 -8.62 -18.69
CA PHE A 148 -1.55 -8.09 -17.81
C PHE A 148 -1.44 -8.73 -16.42
N ILE A 149 -1.54 -10.05 -16.33
CA ILE A 149 -1.55 -10.73 -15.04
C ILE A 149 -0.19 -10.60 -14.33
N SER A 150 0.93 -10.66 -15.06
CA SER A 150 2.26 -10.43 -14.49
C SER A 150 2.39 -9.02 -13.90
N THR A 151 1.87 -8.00 -14.59
CA THR A 151 1.88 -6.62 -14.10
C THR A 151 1.03 -6.46 -12.85
N THR A 152 -0.17 -7.07 -12.80
CA THR A 152 -1.04 -6.99 -11.61
C THR A 152 -0.38 -7.63 -10.38
N ILE A 153 0.25 -8.81 -10.54
CA ILE A 153 0.99 -9.44 -9.44
C ILE A 153 2.22 -8.62 -9.05
N GLY A 154 2.95 -8.07 -10.03
CA GLY A 154 4.05 -7.15 -9.78
C GLY A 154 3.61 -5.93 -8.96
N MET A 155 2.47 -5.33 -9.31
CA MET A 155 1.91 -4.19 -8.58
C MET A 155 1.50 -4.54 -7.16
N TYR A 156 0.97 -5.74 -6.92
CA TYR A 156 0.70 -6.21 -5.56
C TYR A 156 1.99 -6.29 -4.73
N LEU A 157 3.08 -6.84 -5.28
CA LEU A 157 4.37 -6.92 -4.57
C LEU A 157 4.98 -5.53 -4.32
N VAL A 158 4.86 -4.62 -5.30
CA VAL A 158 5.28 -3.21 -5.13
C VAL A 158 4.47 -2.53 -4.02
N TYR A 159 3.16 -2.74 -3.97
CA TYR A 159 2.30 -2.26 -2.88
C TYR A 159 2.79 -2.76 -1.51
N GLU A 160 3.02 -4.06 -1.37
CA GLU A 160 3.50 -4.66 -0.12
C GLU A 160 4.84 -4.06 0.30
N PHE A 161 5.79 -3.94 -0.65
CA PHE A 161 7.10 -3.33 -0.39
C PHE A 161 6.98 -1.87 0.07
N MET A 162 6.24 -1.06 -0.69
CA MET A 162 6.14 0.38 -0.47
C MET A 162 5.39 0.69 0.83
N HIS A 163 4.27 0.00 1.09
CA HIS A 163 3.53 0.14 2.35
C HIS A 163 4.38 -0.31 3.54
N PHE A 164 5.10 -1.43 3.43
CA PHE A 164 6.02 -1.89 4.47
C PHE A 164 7.09 -0.83 4.79
N CYS A 165 7.68 -0.22 3.76
CA CYS A 165 8.67 0.86 3.92
C CYS A 165 8.10 2.11 4.60
N CYS A 166 6.78 2.31 4.63
CA CYS A 166 6.17 3.42 5.37
C CYS A 166 6.11 3.17 6.89
N HIS A 167 6.29 1.93 7.34
CA HIS A 167 6.17 1.53 8.74
C HIS A 167 7.50 1.05 9.35
N VAL A 168 8.58 0.91 8.59
CA VAL A 168 9.91 0.63 9.18
C VAL A 168 10.46 1.85 9.93
N ASN A 169 11.52 1.67 10.73
CA ASN A 169 12.23 2.78 11.37
C ASN A 169 12.88 3.69 10.32
N GLU A 170 13.03 4.98 10.66
CA GLU A 170 13.81 5.91 9.83
C GLU A 170 15.23 5.38 9.60
N ASN A 171 15.69 5.50 8.36
CA ASN A 171 17.02 5.12 7.94
C ASN A 171 17.36 5.83 6.62
N VAL A 172 18.62 5.73 6.19
CA VAL A 172 19.10 6.41 4.98
C VAL A 172 18.31 6.02 3.73
N PHE A 173 17.89 4.76 3.60
CA PHE A 173 17.14 4.30 2.43
C PHE A 173 15.75 4.93 2.37
N VAL A 174 14.91 4.80 3.42
CA VAL A 174 13.53 5.31 3.38
C VAL A 174 13.44 6.83 3.35
N ALA A 175 14.46 7.53 3.83
CA ALA A 175 14.54 8.98 3.79
C ALA A 175 14.91 9.52 2.39
N ASN A 176 15.73 8.78 1.61
CA ASN A 176 16.35 9.30 0.39
C ASN A 176 15.94 8.59 -0.89
N CYS A 177 15.45 7.35 -0.84
CA CYS A 177 15.00 6.64 -2.02
C CYS A 177 13.75 7.33 -2.61
N PRO A 178 13.80 7.81 -3.87
CA PRO A 178 12.65 8.42 -4.52
C PRO A 178 11.43 7.49 -4.52
N PHE A 179 10.24 8.07 -4.56
CA PHE A 179 8.94 7.39 -4.40
C PHE A 179 8.71 6.79 -3.01
N VAL A 180 9.69 6.10 -2.42
CA VAL A 180 9.59 5.57 -1.05
C VAL A 180 9.46 6.70 -0.05
N ASN A 181 10.34 7.72 -0.12
CA ASN A 181 10.28 8.85 0.79
C ASN A 181 9.01 9.70 0.59
N THR A 182 8.64 9.95 -0.68
CA THR A 182 7.39 10.63 -1.04
C THR A 182 6.19 9.91 -0.44
N LEU A 183 6.09 8.59 -0.68
CA LEU A 183 4.97 7.81 -0.20
C LEU A 183 4.95 7.77 1.31
N ARG A 184 6.10 7.59 1.96
CA ARG A 184 6.16 7.54 3.42
C ARG A 184 5.61 8.82 4.05
N ARG A 185 5.96 9.99 3.52
CA ARG A 185 5.35 11.26 3.95
C ARG A 185 3.85 11.34 3.61
N HIS A 186 3.45 10.91 2.41
CA HIS A 186 2.06 10.87 1.98
C HIS A 186 1.20 10.00 2.92
N HIS A 187 1.69 8.82 3.28
CA HIS A 187 1.04 7.89 4.19
C HIS A 187 1.09 8.35 5.66
N THR A 188 2.15 9.04 6.09
CA THR A 188 2.16 9.68 7.41
C THR A 188 1.06 10.72 7.55
N ALA A 189 0.86 11.54 6.52
CA ALA A 189 -0.28 12.46 6.48
C ALA A 189 -1.62 11.72 6.45
N HIS A 190 -1.71 10.61 5.70
CA HIS A 190 -2.89 9.75 5.66
C HIS A 190 -3.29 9.20 7.04
N HIS A 191 -2.32 8.84 7.90
CA HIS A 191 -2.60 8.34 9.25
C HIS A 191 -3.12 9.39 10.24
N ASN A 192 -3.26 10.64 9.83
CA ASN A 192 -3.89 11.67 10.64
C ASN A 192 -5.42 11.47 10.66
N GLN A 193 -5.99 11.23 11.84
CA GLN A 193 -7.41 10.87 12.00
C GLN A 193 -8.39 11.92 11.46
N SER A 194 -7.99 13.20 11.41
CA SER A 194 -8.82 14.28 10.86
C SER A 194 -8.88 14.27 9.32
N MET A 195 -8.00 13.52 8.65
CA MET A 195 -7.86 13.53 7.19
C MET A 195 -7.98 12.14 6.54
N MET A 196 -7.71 11.07 7.29
CA MET A 196 -7.56 9.69 6.79
C MET A 196 -8.72 9.19 5.93
N MET A 197 -9.93 9.70 6.15
CA MET A 197 -11.13 9.29 5.41
C MET A 197 -11.18 9.81 3.97
N ASN A 198 -10.43 10.86 3.65
CA ASN A 198 -10.61 11.60 2.39
C ASN A 198 -9.31 11.95 1.66
N LYS A 199 -8.16 11.89 2.34
CA LYS A 199 -6.88 12.29 1.78
C LYS A 199 -5.88 11.14 1.72
N ASN A 200 -5.05 11.15 0.68
CA ASN A 200 -3.85 10.32 0.53
C ASN A 200 -4.12 8.80 0.55
N MET A 201 -4.89 8.33 -0.43
CA MET A 201 -5.36 6.94 -0.50
C MET A 201 -4.40 6.00 -1.23
N ASN A 202 -3.48 6.51 -2.04
CA ASN A 202 -2.51 5.67 -2.71
C ASN A 202 -1.39 5.28 -1.73
N LEU A 203 -1.14 3.98 -1.68
CA LEU A 203 -0.09 3.28 -0.93
C LEU A 203 1.04 2.77 -1.84
N THR A 204 1.03 3.14 -3.13
CA THR A 204 2.17 2.98 -4.06
C THR A 204 2.64 4.35 -4.59
N PHE A 205 2.27 4.69 -5.82
CA PHE A 205 2.55 5.96 -6.45
C PHE A 205 1.31 6.83 -6.32
N PRO A 206 1.36 8.03 -5.74
CA PRO A 206 0.15 8.80 -5.47
C PRO A 206 -0.37 9.55 -6.71
N ILE A 207 -0.51 8.85 -7.83
CA ILE A 207 -0.97 9.37 -9.12
C ILE A 207 -2.47 9.65 -9.06
N THR A 208 -3.27 8.69 -8.58
CA THR A 208 -4.73 8.85 -8.51
C THR A 208 -5.12 9.92 -7.49
N ASP A 209 -4.42 10.01 -6.35
CA ASP A 209 -4.62 11.13 -5.41
C ASP A 209 -4.35 12.50 -6.00
N TRP A 210 -3.31 12.63 -6.82
CA TRP A 210 -3.04 13.87 -7.54
C TRP A 210 -4.15 14.16 -8.56
N PHE A 211 -4.50 13.17 -9.38
CA PHE A 211 -5.47 13.32 -10.46
C PHE A 211 -6.87 13.70 -9.93
N LEU A 212 -7.32 13.05 -8.85
CA LEU A 212 -8.62 13.29 -8.23
C LEU A 212 -8.60 14.38 -7.16
N LYS A 213 -7.47 15.07 -6.97
CA LYS A 213 -7.29 16.14 -5.96
C LYS A 213 -7.58 15.68 -4.52
N THR A 214 -7.29 14.42 -4.24
CA THR A 214 -7.38 13.83 -2.90
C THR A 214 -6.03 13.76 -2.19
N SER A 215 -4.99 14.34 -2.78
CA SER A 215 -3.75 14.62 -2.06
C SER A 215 -3.93 15.76 -1.03
N ASP A 216 -3.09 15.74 -0.01
CA ASP A 216 -2.86 16.86 0.92
C ASP A 216 -1.82 17.86 0.41
N LEU A 217 -1.24 17.64 -0.77
CA LEU A 217 -0.35 18.56 -1.47
C LEU A 217 -1.07 19.32 -2.60
N ASP A 218 -0.72 20.60 -2.79
CA ASP A 218 -1.12 21.42 -3.94
C ASP A 218 0.07 21.66 -4.88
N CYS A 219 0.32 20.69 -5.78
CA CYS A 219 1.41 20.79 -6.75
C CYS A 219 1.15 19.95 -8.01
N GLY A 220 1.98 20.13 -9.04
CA GLY A 220 1.94 19.32 -10.26
C GLY A 220 2.42 17.88 -10.04
N LEU A 221 2.07 16.97 -10.96
CA LEU A 221 2.32 15.52 -10.84
C LEU A 221 3.79 15.17 -10.56
N LEU A 222 4.73 15.75 -11.31
CA LEU A 222 6.16 15.46 -11.12
C LEU A 222 6.63 15.85 -9.72
N ARG A 223 6.20 17.01 -9.21
CA ARG A 223 6.52 17.41 -7.83
C ARG A 223 5.86 16.46 -6.83
N HIS A 224 4.62 16.05 -7.08
CA HIS A 224 3.91 15.15 -6.18
C HIS A 224 4.61 13.80 -6.04
N LEU A 225 5.04 13.19 -7.15
CA LEU A 225 5.73 11.89 -7.16
C LEU A 225 7.14 11.94 -6.56
N PHE A 226 7.82 13.09 -6.68
CA PHE A 226 9.18 13.30 -6.20
C PHE A 226 9.27 14.35 -5.08
N ASN A 227 8.23 14.43 -4.24
CA ASN A 227 8.18 15.42 -3.17
C ASN A 227 9.17 15.11 -2.04
N GLY A 228 9.44 13.83 -1.79
CA GLY A 228 10.11 13.38 -0.58
C GLY A 228 9.35 13.83 0.66
N TYR A 229 10.09 14.22 1.71
CA TYR A 229 9.52 14.67 2.98
C TYR A 229 9.15 16.17 3.01
N SER A 230 9.25 16.88 1.89
CA SER A 230 8.97 18.32 1.84
C SER A 230 7.53 18.65 2.28
N THR A 231 7.37 19.73 3.03
CA THR A 231 6.08 20.31 3.43
C THR A 231 5.74 21.59 2.67
N LYS A 232 6.58 22.02 1.72
CA LYS A 232 6.45 23.31 1.00
C LYS A 232 5.11 23.49 0.29
N PHE A 233 4.50 22.40 -0.17
CA PHE A 233 3.26 22.41 -0.95
C PHE A 233 2.08 21.80 -0.18
N VAL A 234 2.19 21.68 1.14
CA VAL A 234 1.04 21.28 1.98
C VAL A 234 -0.07 22.30 1.79
N ARG A 235 -1.30 21.81 1.59
CA ARG A 235 -2.45 22.69 1.43
C ARG A 235 -2.77 23.43 2.73
N ASP A 236 -3.14 24.70 2.61
CA ASP A 236 -3.54 25.54 3.75
C ASP A 236 -4.99 25.29 4.21
N ASP A 237 -5.79 24.60 3.38
CA ASP A 237 -7.21 24.29 3.65
C ASP A 237 -7.43 22.97 4.41
N LEU A 238 -6.37 22.36 4.93
CA LEU A 238 -6.47 21.11 5.69
C LEU A 238 -6.97 21.39 7.12
N PRO A 239 -7.76 20.47 7.71
CA PRO A 239 -8.25 20.62 9.08
C PRO A 239 -7.12 20.59 10.12
N THR A 240 -5.99 19.98 9.79
CA THR A 240 -4.79 19.88 10.63
C THR A 240 -3.55 19.89 9.74
N THR A 241 -2.42 20.37 10.27
CA THR A 241 -1.13 20.24 9.58
C THR A 241 -0.60 18.81 9.75
N PRO A 242 -0.39 18.05 8.66
CA PRO A 242 0.16 16.70 8.75
C PRO A 242 1.58 16.71 9.28
N ARG A 243 1.92 15.71 10.12
CA ARG A 243 3.30 15.49 10.56
C ARG A 243 4.14 14.90 9.43
N THR A 244 5.41 15.25 9.43
CA THR A 244 6.44 14.58 8.63
C THR A 244 6.88 13.26 9.28
N PRO A 245 7.47 12.32 8.52
CA PRO A 245 7.97 11.08 9.08
C PRO A 245 9.02 11.27 10.20
N PRO A 246 9.99 12.22 10.11
CA PRO A 246 10.91 12.52 11.22
C PRO A 246 10.20 13.01 12.48
N GLU A 247 9.16 13.83 12.35
CA GLU A 247 8.37 14.31 13.51
C GLU A 247 7.58 13.16 14.15
N ALA A 248 6.95 12.32 13.33
CA ALA A 248 6.22 11.13 13.78
C ALA A 248 7.12 10.08 14.43
N SER A 249 8.42 10.08 14.11
CA SER A 249 9.42 9.14 14.65
C SER A 249 10.40 9.74 15.66
N SER A 250 10.28 11.04 15.94
CA SER A 250 11.23 11.83 16.76
C SER A 250 11.41 11.36 18.21
N ARG A 251 10.54 10.47 18.69
CA ARG A 251 10.55 10.00 20.08
C ARG A 251 11.12 8.59 20.19
N PRO A 252 11.76 8.27 21.34
CA PRO A 252 12.16 6.90 21.65
C PRO A 252 10.97 5.98 21.50
N TYR A 253 11.21 4.82 20.89
CA TYR A 253 10.18 3.82 20.69
C TYR A 253 9.64 3.38 22.06
N ILE A 254 8.36 3.64 22.34
CA ILE A 254 7.72 3.23 23.60
C ILE A 254 7.21 1.80 23.43
N ILE A 255 7.73 0.89 24.26
CA ILE A 255 7.41 -0.55 24.27
C ILE A 255 5.98 -0.78 24.77
#